data_AF-A0A1S2LXY3-F1
#
_entry.id   AF-A0A1S2LXY3-F1
#
_cell.length_a   1.000
_cell.length_b   1.000
_cell.length_c   1.000
_cell.angle_alpha   90.00
_cell.angle_beta   90.00
_cell.angle_gamma   90.00
#
_symmetry.space_group_name_H-M   'P 1'
#
loop_
_entity.id
_entity.type
_entity.pdbx_description
1 polymer ?
#
loop_
_entity_poly.entity_id
_entity_poly.type
_entity_poly.pdbx_seq_one_letter_code
_entity_poly.pdbx_strand_id
1 'polypeptide(L)' 'MSNVKNYTEQGGERTVIGGTLDITEDGKLTFAGVEVSPAVNQVDSTATDVEGLVADFNALLTKLKESGLMASE' A
#
# COMPACT_ATOMS: atom_id res chain seq x y z
N MET A 1 31.94 9.09 -12.65
CA MET A 1 30.52 9.38 -12.38
C MET A 1 29.88 8.06 -11.96
N SER A 2 29.31 7.98 -10.75
CA SER A 2 28.67 6.75 -10.29
C SER A 2 27.38 6.52 -11.09
N ASN A 3 27.33 5.41 -11.81
CA ASN A 3 26.20 4.93 -12.62
C ASN A 3 25.24 4.04 -11.81
N VAL A 4 25.35 4.06 -10.48
CA VAL A 4 24.61 3.18 -9.60
C VAL A 4 23.17 3.69 -9.50
N LYS A 5 22.25 2.98 -10.16
CA LYS A 5 20.83 3.36 -10.27
C LYS A 5 20.09 3.33 -8.92
N ASN A 6 20.52 2.46 -8.02
CA ASN A 6 19.93 2.29 -6.69
C ASN A 6 21.03 2.46 -5.63
N TYR A 7 20.90 3.41 -4.72
CA TYR A 7 21.94 3.71 -3.73
C TYR A 7 21.36 4.10 -2.38
N THR A 8 22.15 3.90 -1.32
CA THR A 8 21.85 4.41 0.02
C THR A 8 22.74 5.62 0.29
N GLU A 9 22.16 6.71 0.77
CA GLU A 9 22.90 7.92 1.14
C GLU A 9 23.81 7.66 2.35
N GLN A 10 24.94 8.36 2.43
CA GLN A 10 25.85 8.25 3.57
C GLN A 10 25.09 8.63 4.85
N GLY A 11 25.12 7.74 5.85
CA GLY A 11 24.34 7.88 7.08
C GLY A 11 23.12 6.95 7.15
N GLY A 12 22.70 6.35 6.03
CA GLY A 12 21.70 5.27 6.03
C GLY A 12 20.23 5.71 6.11
N GLU A 13 19.96 7.00 6.27
CA GLU A 13 18.61 7.56 6.40
C GLU A 13 17.73 7.37 5.15
N ARG A 14 18.35 7.24 3.98
CA ARG A 14 17.62 7.16 2.70
C ARG A 14 18.23 6.14 1.76
N THR A 15 17.37 5.28 1.24
CA THR A 15 17.65 4.45 0.07
C THR A 15 16.82 4.92 -1.11
N VAL A 16 17.47 5.15 -2.25
CA VAL A 16 16.84 5.53 -3.52
C VAL A 16 16.85 4.33 -4.45
N ILE A 17 15.68 3.99 -5.00
CA ILE A 17 15.52 2.98 -6.05
C ILE A 17 15.21 3.72 -7.35
N GLY A 18 16.18 3.80 -8.27
CA GLY A 18 15.97 4.37 -9.61
C GLY A 18 15.47 3.36 -10.65
N GLY A 19 15.33 2.08 -10.26
CA GLY A 19 14.71 1.01 -11.05
C GLY A 19 13.36 0.56 -10.47
N THR A 20 13.05 -0.72 -10.65
CA THR A 20 11.89 -1.38 -10.02
C THR A 20 12.34 -2.10 -8.76
N LEU A 21 11.53 -2.04 -7.70
CA LEU A 21 11.64 -2.91 -6.54
C LEU A 21 10.57 -4.01 -6.69
N ASP A 22 11.01 -5.24 -6.89
CA ASP A 22 10.15 -6.42 -6.92
C ASP A 22 10.22 -7.11 -5.56
N ILE A 23 9.07 -7.42 -4.97
CA ILE A 23 8.94 -8.07 -3.66
C ILE A 23 8.30 -9.43 -3.91
N THR A 24 9.08 -10.49 -3.72
CA THR A 24 8.66 -11.88 -3.94
C THR A 24 7.71 -12.36 -2.84
N GLU A 25 7.20 -13.58 -2.97
CA GLU A 25 6.26 -14.20 -2.02
C GLU A 25 6.75 -14.26 -0.56
N ASP A 26 8.06 -14.36 -0.35
CA ASP A 26 8.67 -14.35 0.99
C ASP A 26 9.01 -12.94 1.50
N GLY A 27 8.98 -11.94 0.62
CA GLY A 27 9.32 -10.56 0.92
C GLY A 27 8.15 -9.79 1.52
N LYS A 28 8.44 -8.87 2.44
CA LYS A 28 7.43 -8.00 3.06
C LYS A 28 7.83 -6.54 2.95
N LEU A 29 6.90 -5.68 2.55
CA LEU A 29 7.01 -4.24 2.73
C LEU A 29 6.24 -3.86 4.00
N THR A 30 6.91 -3.23 4.97
CA THR A 30 6.25 -2.82 6.22
C THR A 30 6.45 -1.35 6.51
N PHE A 31 5.42 -0.68 7.01
CA PHE A 31 5.50 0.67 7.56
C PHE A 31 5.18 0.62 9.04
N ALA A 32 6.13 0.98 9.90
CA ALA A 32 5.98 0.93 11.36
C ALA A 32 5.45 -0.42 11.90
N GLY A 33 5.86 -1.53 11.29
CA GLY A 33 5.43 -2.89 11.69
C GLY A 33 4.12 -3.36 11.06
N VAL A 34 3.43 -2.52 10.29
CA VAL A 34 2.25 -2.91 9.50
C VAL A 34 2.69 -3.31 8.11
N GLU A 35 2.36 -4.55 7.73
CA GLU A 35 2.63 -5.05 6.38
C GLU A 35 1.72 -4.37 5.36
N VAL A 36 2.31 -3.94 4.26
CA VAL A 36 1.61 -3.31 3.13
C VAL A 36 1.60 -4.25 1.95
N SER A 37 0.40 -4.47 1.44
CA SER A 37 0.12 -5.27 0.26
C SER A 37 -0.94 -4.57 -0.59
N PRO A 38 -1.10 -4.96 -1.87
CA PRO A 38 -2.21 -4.48 -2.67
C PRO A 38 -3.55 -4.78 -1.99
N ALA A 39 -4.42 -3.77 -1.86
CA ALA A 39 -5.75 -3.98 -1.31
C ALA A 39 -6.57 -4.96 -2.14
N VAL A 40 -7.41 -5.75 -1.46
CA VAL A 40 -8.39 -6.61 -2.12
C VAL A 40 -9.34 -5.75 -2.94
N ASN A 41 -9.74 -6.25 -4.11
CA ASN A 41 -10.62 -5.52 -5.01
C ASN A 41 -11.96 -5.13 -4.33
N GLN A 42 -12.39 -3.88 -4.55
CA GLN A 42 -13.75 -3.43 -4.28
C GLN A 42 -14.55 -3.52 -5.59
N VAL A 43 -15.69 -4.21 -5.54
CA VAL A 43 -16.62 -4.27 -6.68
C VAL A 43 -17.28 -2.92 -6.90
N ASP A 44 -17.68 -2.63 -8.13
CA ASP A 44 -18.39 -1.40 -8.47
C ASP A 44 -19.66 -1.26 -7.63
N SER A 45 -19.90 -0.05 -7.11
CA SER A 45 -21.11 0.25 -6.34
C SER A 45 -22.33 0.23 -7.27
N THR A 46 -23.38 -0.47 -6.83
CA THR A 46 -24.70 -0.49 -7.48
C THR A 46 -25.79 0.13 -6.61
N ALA A 47 -25.39 0.86 -5.57
CA ALA A 47 -26.29 1.48 -4.62
C ALA A 47 -27.23 2.49 -5.30
N THR A 48 -28.51 2.41 -4.98
CA THR A 48 -29.54 3.36 -5.46
C THR A 48 -29.93 4.41 -4.43
N ASP A 49 -29.34 4.33 -3.24
CA ASP A 49 -29.57 5.25 -2.13
C ASP A 49 -28.25 5.54 -1.38
N VAL A 50 -28.33 6.47 -0.43
CA VAL A 50 -27.18 6.91 0.36
C VAL A 50 -26.72 5.81 1.32
N GLU A 51 -27.65 5.01 1.86
CA GLU A 51 -27.32 3.94 2.80
C GLU A 51 -26.45 2.87 2.14
N GLY A 52 -26.82 2.43 0.94
CA GLY A 52 -26.02 1.50 0.14
C GLY A 52 -24.65 2.07 -0.22
N LEU A 53 -24.58 3.36 -0.61
CA LEU A 53 -23.31 4.00 -0.92
C LEU A 53 -22.37 4.05 0.29
N VAL A 54 -22.90 4.34 1.48
CA VAL A 54 -22.13 4.33 2.73
C VAL A 54 -21.63 2.93 3.05
N ALA A 55 -22.44 1.89 2.82
CA ALA A 55 -22.01 0.50 3.00
C ALA A 55 -20.86 0.13 2.06
N ASP A 56 -20.98 0.42 0.77
CA ASP A 56 -19.94 0.14 -0.23
C ASP A 56 -18.65 0.91 0.07
N PHE A 57 -18.77 2.17 0.49
CA PHE A 57 -17.63 3.00 0.86
C PHE A 57 -16.90 2.46 2.09
N ASN A 58 -17.63 2.10 3.14
CA ASN A 58 -17.02 1.54 4.35
C ASN A 58 -16.37 0.17 4.06
N ALA A 59 -16.91 -0.63 3.15
CA ALA A 59 -16.27 -1.87 2.70
C ALA A 59 -14.92 -1.60 2.01
N LEU A 60 -14.82 -0.56 1.19
CA LEU A 60 -13.54 -0.11 0.61
C LEU A 60 -12.56 0.33 1.70
N LEU A 61 -13.00 1.14 2.65
CA LEU A 61 -12.14 1.61 3.75
C LEU A 61 -11.57 0.44 4.56
N THR A 62 -12.38 -0.57 4.86
CA THR A 62 -11.92 -1.79 5.54
C THR A 62 -10.83 -2.49 4.75
N LYS A 63 -11.01 -2.68 3.43
CA LYS A 63 -10.00 -3.33 2.56
C LYS A 63 -8.68 -2.56 2.51
N LEU A 64 -8.74 -1.23 2.52
CA LEU A 64 -7.55 -0.38 2.55
C LEU A 64 -6.82 -0.44 3.90
N LYS A 65 -7.56 -0.50 5.01
CA LYS A 65 -7.00 -0.67 6.36
C LYS A 65 -6.35 -2.05 6.52
N GLU A 66 -7.02 -3.10 6.07
CA GLU A 66 -6.51 -4.48 6.12
C GLU A 66 -5.24 -4.68 5.28
N SER A 67 -5.11 -3.98 4.15
CA SER A 67 -3.93 -4.06 3.29
C SER A 67 -2.76 -3.19 3.76
N GLY A 68 -2.91 -2.49 4.88
CA GLY A 68 -1.92 -1.54 5.40
C GLY A 68 -1.77 -0.25 4.59
N LEU A 69 -2.60 -0.04 3.55
CA LEU A 69 -2.57 1.17 2.72
C LEU A 69 -3.26 2.36 3.41
N MET A 70 -4.02 2.10 4.47
CA MET A 70 -4.63 3.11 5.34
C MET A 70 -4.38 2.73 6.81
N ALA A 71 -4.15 3.72 7.67
CA ALA A 71 -4.02 3.49 9.10
C ALA A 71 -5.31 2.90 9.69
N SER A 72 -5.16 1.93 10.60
CA SER A 72 -6.25 1.54 11.49
C SER A 72 -6.58 2.68 12.46
N GLU A 73 -7.82 2.69 12.97
CA GLU A 73 -8.22 3.59 14.06
C GLU A 73 -7.44 3.34 15.36
#